data_AF-A0A917H8A9-F1
#
_entry.id   AF-A0A917H8A9-F1
#
_cell.length_a   1.000
_cell.length_b   1.000
_cell.length_c   1.000
_cell.angle_alpha   90.00
_cell.angle_beta   90.00
_cell.angle_gamma   90.00
#
_symmetry.space_group_name_H-M   'P 1'
#
loop_
_entity.id
_entity.type
_entity.pdbx_description
1 polymer ?
#
loop_
_entity_poly.entity_id
_entity_poly.type
_entity_poly.pdbx_seq_one_letter_code
_entity_poly.pdbx_strand_id
1 'polypeptide(L)'
;MNDWNLWEQRLISFNDAIEGIGGEAGGYTINPPVDLLEIKKIEEQLGHSLPQSFVQVITEFSGGMEVSWSLPDEDSLSTPLPEQLQGLFACNFSWDIDEILSIEEARKGWVREVFPDPNDLYDAVWHNKLAFMEVGNGDYIAFDLAIAEDPPIVYLSHDDGEGHGFLLGSNFLDFFNKWTQIGCVGCEDWQLLPFIKDSKSGIDPLSENAVLWRSWLSKTNSIV
;
A
#
# COMPACT_ATOMS: atom_id res chain seq x y z
N MET A 1 -0.29 21.79 5.19
CA MET A 1 0.39 21.79 3.87
C MET A 1 1.09 20.47 3.82
N ASN A 2 0.64 19.56 2.96
CA ASN A 2 1.26 18.26 2.83
C ASN A 2 2.61 18.45 2.13
N ASP A 3 3.65 17.82 2.66
CA ASP A 3 4.99 17.91 2.08
C ASP A 3 5.20 16.71 1.16
N TRP A 4 4.65 16.79 -0.05
CA TRP A 4 4.78 15.73 -1.04
C TRP A 4 6.24 15.42 -1.37
N ASN A 5 7.12 16.43 -1.28
CA ASN A 5 8.56 16.24 -1.43
C ASN A 5 9.12 15.28 -0.37
N LEU A 6 8.52 15.24 0.83
CA LEU A 6 8.96 14.32 1.88
C LEU A 6 8.64 12.87 1.52
N TRP A 7 7.54 12.60 0.82
CA TRP A 7 7.23 11.24 0.34
C TRP A 7 8.25 10.80 -0.70
N GLU A 8 8.51 11.64 -1.70
CA GLU A 8 9.50 11.34 -2.73
C GLU A 8 10.91 11.17 -2.14
N GLN A 9 11.33 12.06 -1.23
CA GLN A 9 12.61 11.95 -0.53
C GLN A 9 12.76 10.65 0.27
N ARG A 10 11.68 10.19 0.91
CA ARG A 10 11.69 8.89 1.59
C ARG A 10 11.91 7.76 0.59
N LEU A 11 11.16 7.74 -0.52
CA LEU A 11 11.31 6.72 -1.56
C LEU A 11 12.74 6.67 -2.12
N ILE A 12 13.32 7.83 -2.45
CA ILE A 12 14.73 7.94 -2.87
C ILE A 12 15.65 7.35 -1.81
N SER A 13 15.50 7.78 -0.55
CA SER A 13 16.38 7.34 0.54
C SER A 13 16.30 5.84 0.80
N PHE A 14 15.11 5.24 0.66
CA PHE A 14 14.95 3.80 0.79
C PHE A 14 15.54 3.06 -0.40
N ASN A 15 15.31 3.51 -1.63
CA ASN A 15 15.92 2.90 -2.81
C ASN A 15 17.46 2.92 -2.73
N ASP A 16 18.04 4.08 -2.39
CA ASP A 16 19.50 4.23 -2.19
C ASP A 16 20.03 3.27 -1.11
N ALA A 17 19.27 3.08 -0.03
CA ALA A 17 19.64 2.16 1.04
C ALA A 17 19.61 0.70 0.59
N ILE A 18 18.58 0.31 -0.18
CA ILE A 18 18.45 -1.04 -0.75
C ILE A 18 19.60 -1.31 -1.73
N GLU A 19 19.89 -0.40 -2.65
CA GLU A 19 21.01 -0.53 -3.58
C GLU A 19 22.34 -0.63 -2.85
N GLY A 20 22.54 0.19 -1.82
CA GLY A 20 23.78 0.20 -1.08
C GLY A 20 24.05 -1.09 -0.31
N ILE A 21 23.04 -1.94 -0.03
CA ILE A 21 23.25 -3.27 0.55
C ILE A 21 23.40 -4.37 -0.50
N GLY A 22 23.47 -3.99 -1.78
CA GLY A 22 23.55 -4.88 -2.93
C GLY A 22 22.20 -5.33 -3.48
N GLY A 23 21.09 -4.74 -3.00
CA GLY A 23 19.76 -5.02 -3.52
C GLY A 23 19.52 -4.33 -4.86
N GLU A 24 18.40 -4.65 -5.49
CA GLU A 24 18.00 -4.02 -6.75
C GLU A 24 16.83 -3.08 -6.49
N ALA A 25 17.01 -1.78 -6.74
CA ALA A 25 15.89 -0.85 -6.80
C ALA A 25 15.57 -0.59 -8.28
N GLY A 26 14.36 -0.95 -8.72
CA GLY A 26 13.87 -0.65 -10.07
C GLY A 26 13.58 0.84 -10.29
N GLY A 27 13.76 1.65 -9.26
CA GLY A 27 13.42 3.06 -9.23
C GLY A 27 11.98 3.29 -8.75
N TYR A 28 11.45 4.46 -9.09
CA TYR A 28 10.06 4.81 -8.86
C TYR A 28 9.56 5.68 -10.03
N THR A 29 8.28 5.55 -10.34
CA THR A 29 7.58 6.41 -11.29
C THR A 29 6.50 7.18 -10.54
N ILE A 30 6.45 8.50 -10.72
CA ILE A 30 5.36 9.36 -10.23
C ILE A 30 4.72 9.99 -11.46
N ASN A 31 3.48 9.61 -11.76
CA ASN A 31 2.70 10.17 -12.85
C ASN A 31 2.26 11.61 -12.50
N PRO A 32 2.06 12.48 -13.50
CA PRO A 32 1.58 13.84 -13.24
C PRO A 32 0.22 13.83 -12.51
N PRO A 33 -0.11 14.87 -11.72
CA PRO A 33 -1.45 15.02 -11.17
C PRO A 33 -2.53 15.11 -12.26
N VAL A 34 -3.72 14.68 -11.90
CA VAL A 34 -4.90 14.57 -12.79
C VAL A 34 -5.88 15.71 -12.54
N ASP A 35 -6.57 16.16 -13.60
CA ASP A 35 -7.53 17.26 -13.49
C ASP A 35 -8.86 16.81 -12.87
N LEU A 36 -9.52 17.70 -12.12
CA LEU A 36 -10.82 17.43 -11.51
C LEU A 36 -11.91 17.02 -12.51
N LEU A 37 -11.82 17.44 -13.78
CA LEU A 37 -12.74 17.01 -14.83
C LEU A 37 -12.57 15.53 -15.18
N GLU A 38 -11.34 15.02 -15.15
CA GLU A 38 -11.06 13.60 -15.38
C GLU A 38 -11.56 12.77 -14.20
N ILE A 39 -11.33 13.24 -12.97
CA ILE A 39 -11.88 12.62 -11.75
C ILE A 39 -13.40 12.50 -11.83
N LYS A 40 -14.11 13.55 -12.24
CA LYS A 40 -15.57 13.51 -12.38
C LYS A 40 -16.04 12.45 -13.38
N LYS A 41 -15.33 12.24 -14.49
CA LYS A 41 -15.69 11.19 -15.47
C LYS A 41 -15.52 9.78 -14.89
N ILE A 42 -14.54 9.60 -14.00
CA ILE A 42 -14.32 8.32 -13.31
C ILE A 42 -15.41 8.11 -12.26
N GLU A 43 -15.73 9.13 -11.46
CA GLU A 43 -16.83 9.09 -10.48
C GLU A 43 -18.18 8.80 -11.13
N GLU A 44 -18.47 9.39 -12.30
CA GLU A 44 -19.67 9.10 -13.10
C GLU A 44 -19.75 7.62 -13.51
N GLN A 45 -18.62 7.00 -13.83
CA GLN A 45 -18.56 5.58 -14.20
C GLN A 45 -18.63 4.65 -12.98
N LEU A 46 -18.05 5.03 -11.85
CA LEU A 46 -18.15 4.31 -10.58
C LEU A 46 -19.57 4.40 -9.98
N GLY A 47 -20.30 5.48 -10.27
CA GLY A 47 -21.63 5.75 -9.71
C GLY A 47 -21.59 6.36 -8.30
N HIS A 48 -20.42 6.77 -7.82
CA HIS A 48 -20.23 7.46 -6.55
C HIS A 48 -18.94 8.30 -6.58
N SER A 49 -18.81 9.22 -5.63
CA SER A 49 -17.59 10.04 -5.49
C SER A 49 -16.41 9.22 -4.99
N LEU A 50 -15.21 9.61 -5.41
CA LEU A 50 -13.97 9.09 -4.86
C LEU A 50 -13.72 9.67 -3.45
N PRO A 51 -13.02 8.92 -2.58
CA PRO A 51 -12.60 9.38 -1.26
C PRO A 51 -11.85 10.71 -1.29
N GLN A 52 -12.17 11.63 -0.36
CA GLN A 52 -11.63 12.98 -0.37
C GLN A 52 -10.09 13.01 -0.32
N SER A 53 -9.47 12.23 0.57
CA SER A 53 -8.00 12.18 0.67
C SER A 53 -7.34 11.63 -0.59
N PHE A 54 -8.00 10.72 -1.31
CA PHE A 54 -7.51 10.19 -2.57
C PHE A 54 -7.58 11.24 -3.68
N VAL A 55 -8.72 11.94 -3.80
CA VAL A 55 -8.88 13.08 -4.74
C VAL A 55 -7.82 14.15 -4.49
N GLN A 56 -7.52 14.44 -3.23
CA GLN A 56 -6.45 15.37 -2.89
C GLN A 56 -5.09 14.91 -3.44
N VAL A 57 -4.70 13.66 -3.19
CA VAL A 57 -3.40 13.16 -3.64
C VAL A 57 -3.32 13.11 -5.17
N ILE A 58 -4.35 12.64 -5.86
CA ILE A 58 -4.33 12.51 -7.32
C ILE A 58 -4.31 13.85 -8.06
N THR A 59 -4.85 14.91 -7.45
CA THR A 59 -4.91 16.25 -8.06
C THR A 59 -3.77 17.17 -7.62
N GLU A 60 -3.15 16.92 -6.45
CA GLU A 60 -2.09 17.78 -5.90
C GLU A 60 -0.69 17.16 -5.95
N PHE A 61 -0.58 15.83 -6.07
CA PHE A 61 0.70 15.11 -6.06
C PHE A 61 0.90 14.23 -7.30
N SER A 62 0.04 13.23 -7.52
CA SER A 62 0.27 12.24 -8.57
C SER A 62 -0.95 11.43 -8.94
N GLY A 63 -1.25 11.31 -10.24
CA GLY A 63 -2.32 10.44 -10.74
C GLY A 63 -2.05 8.95 -10.59
N GLY A 64 -0.80 8.55 -10.38
CA GLY A 64 -0.41 7.16 -10.27
C GLY A 64 1.06 7.00 -9.92
N MET A 65 1.41 5.93 -9.23
CA MET A 65 2.77 5.70 -8.78
C MET A 65 3.14 4.23 -8.81
N GLU A 66 4.36 3.95 -9.25
CA GLU A 66 4.97 2.62 -9.28
C GLU A 66 6.28 2.64 -8.51
N VAL A 67 6.52 1.64 -7.66
CA VAL A 67 7.78 1.45 -6.94
C VAL A 67 8.12 -0.03 -6.95
N SER A 68 9.39 -0.32 -7.22
CA SER A 68 9.90 -1.69 -7.18
C SER A 68 11.29 -1.74 -6.56
N TRP A 69 11.49 -2.66 -5.63
CA TRP A 69 12.81 -3.00 -5.11
C TRP A 69 12.86 -4.43 -4.59
N SER A 70 14.05 -5.01 -4.51
CA SER A 70 14.30 -6.31 -3.90
C SER A 70 15.60 -6.30 -3.09
N LEU A 71 15.60 -7.03 -1.98
CA LEU A 71 16.81 -7.33 -1.24
C LEU A 71 17.66 -8.34 -2.01
N PRO A 72 18.99 -8.36 -1.78
CA PRO A 72 19.82 -9.48 -2.20
C PRO A 72 19.30 -10.79 -1.62
N ASP A 73 19.70 -11.90 -2.25
CA ASP A 73 19.60 -13.22 -1.65
C ASP A 73 20.19 -13.21 -0.24
N GLU A 74 19.57 -13.94 0.69
CA GLU A 74 19.95 -13.91 2.11
C GLU A 74 21.43 -14.27 2.33
N ASP A 75 21.96 -15.22 1.56
CA ASP A 75 23.38 -15.63 1.58
C ASP A 75 24.35 -14.53 1.14
N SER A 76 23.85 -13.51 0.42
CA SER A 76 24.63 -12.36 -0.05
C SER A 76 24.60 -11.18 0.93
N LEU A 77 23.73 -11.21 1.94
CA LEU A 77 23.64 -10.16 2.95
C LEU A 77 24.81 -10.23 3.94
N SER A 78 25.50 -9.10 4.13
CA SER A 78 26.55 -8.99 5.16
C SER A 78 26.00 -9.08 6.60
N THR A 79 24.73 -8.70 6.79
CA THR A 79 23.99 -8.81 8.03
C THR A 79 22.63 -9.41 7.71
N PRO A 80 22.25 -10.55 8.30
CA PRO A 80 20.96 -11.18 8.01
C PRO A 80 19.81 -10.28 8.44
N LEU A 81 18.66 -10.47 7.82
CA LEU A 81 17.43 -9.78 8.18
C LEU A 81 17.00 -10.23 9.59
N PRO A 82 16.57 -9.30 10.48
CA PRO A 82 16.10 -9.68 11.81
C PRO A 82 14.93 -10.66 11.74
N GLU A 83 14.85 -11.58 12.70
CA GLU A 83 13.81 -12.63 12.75
C GLU A 83 12.39 -12.06 12.64
N GLN A 84 12.14 -10.90 13.25
CA GLN A 84 10.84 -10.22 13.24
C GLN A 84 10.44 -9.65 11.87
N LEU A 85 11.40 -9.51 10.96
CA LEU A 85 11.23 -8.93 9.63
C LEU A 85 11.41 -9.98 8.53
N GLN A 86 11.57 -11.25 8.90
CA GLN A 86 11.65 -12.35 7.94
C GLN A 86 10.38 -12.35 7.07
N GLY A 87 10.57 -12.34 5.74
CA GLY A 87 9.50 -12.12 4.75
C GLY A 87 9.52 -10.75 4.08
N LEU A 88 10.29 -9.77 4.59
CA LEU A 88 10.56 -8.53 3.88
C LEU A 88 11.73 -8.72 2.90
N PHE A 89 11.43 -9.15 1.68
CA PHE A 89 12.47 -9.39 0.66
C PHE A 89 12.29 -8.54 -0.60
N ALA A 90 11.09 -8.03 -0.87
CA ALA A 90 10.84 -7.20 -2.04
C ALA A 90 9.60 -6.33 -1.85
N CYS A 91 9.49 -5.33 -2.72
CA CYS A 91 8.31 -4.55 -2.93
C CYS A 91 8.08 -4.42 -4.43
N ASN A 92 6.84 -4.59 -4.86
CA ASN A 92 6.41 -4.24 -6.19
C ASN A 92 4.94 -3.82 -6.12
N PHE A 93 4.66 -2.53 -6.23
CA PHE A 93 3.28 -2.06 -6.31
C PHE A 93 3.13 -0.97 -7.37
N SER A 94 1.91 -0.87 -7.88
CA SER A 94 1.45 0.23 -8.70
C SER A 94 0.03 0.57 -8.31
N TRP A 95 -0.28 1.85 -8.17
CA TRP A 95 -1.65 2.35 -8.20
C TRP A 95 -1.73 3.44 -9.25
N ASP A 96 -2.77 3.42 -10.07
CA ASP A 96 -3.02 4.45 -11.09
C ASP A 96 -4.53 4.71 -11.18
N ILE A 97 -4.89 5.99 -11.22
CA ILE A 97 -6.28 6.40 -11.36
C ILE A 97 -6.91 5.93 -12.67
N ASP A 98 -6.12 5.74 -13.73
CA ASP A 98 -6.60 5.19 -15.00
C ASP A 98 -6.97 3.70 -14.89
N GLU A 99 -6.41 2.98 -13.92
CA GLU A 99 -6.64 1.55 -13.70
C GLU A 99 -7.78 1.25 -12.70
N ILE A 100 -8.24 2.26 -11.95
CA ILE A 100 -9.18 2.06 -10.83
C ILE A 100 -10.48 1.35 -11.26
N LEU A 101 -10.98 1.64 -12.47
CA LEU A 101 -12.21 1.04 -12.98
C LEU A 101 -12.03 -0.46 -13.26
N SER A 102 -10.89 -0.86 -13.84
CA SER A 102 -10.58 -2.27 -14.09
C SER A 102 -10.31 -3.03 -12.81
N ILE A 103 -9.56 -2.43 -11.88
CA ILE A 103 -9.24 -3.03 -10.57
C ILE A 103 -10.55 -3.26 -9.78
N GLU A 104 -11.42 -2.26 -9.73
CA GLU A 104 -12.70 -2.38 -9.03
C GLU A 104 -13.61 -3.43 -9.68
N GLU A 105 -13.61 -3.56 -11.01
CA GLU A 105 -14.40 -4.59 -11.67
C GLU A 105 -13.84 -6.01 -11.42
N ALA A 106 -12.51 -6.15 -11.34
CA ALA A 106 -11.88 -7.41 -10.93
C ALA A 106 -12.25 -7.79 -9.49
N ARG A 107 -12.17 -6.84 -8.55
CA ARG A 107 -12.62 -7.01 -7.16
C ARG A 107 -14.12 -7.38 -7.07
N LYS A 108 -14.98 -6.74 -7.87
CA LYS A 108 -16.41 -7.13 -7.98
C LYS A 108 -16.58 -8.54 -8.54
N GLY A 109 -15.69 -8.99 -9.41
CA GLY A 109 -15.61 -10.38 -9.85
C GLY A 109 -15.42 -11.36 -8.70
N TRP A 110 -14.45 -11.08 -7.80
CA TRP A 110 -14.23 -11.87 -6.58
C TRP A 110 -15.49 -11.95 -5.71
N VAL A 111 -16.18 -10.83 -5.51
CA VAL A 111 -17.45 -10.81 -4.76
C VAL A 111 -18.52 -11.68 -5.44
N ARG A 112 -18.65 -11.62 -6.77
CA ARG A 112 -19.70 -12.38 -7.48
C ARG A 112 -19.45 -13.89 -7.47
N GLU A 113 -18.20 -14.30 -7.64
CA GLU A 113 -17.87 -15.70 -7.93
C GLU A 113 -17.28 -16.46 -6.73
N VAL A 114 -16.65 -15.75 -5.78
CA VAL A 114 -15.88 -16.37 -4.68
C VAL A 114 -16.40 -15.97 -3.31
N PHE A 115 -16.71 -14.69 -3.10
CA PHE A 115 -17.16 -14.14 -1.81
C PHE A 115 -18.59 -13.54 -1.83
N PRO A 116 -19.61 -14.31 -2.27
CA PRO A 116 -20.93 -13.77 -2.55
C PRO A 116 -21.83 -13.55 -1.32
N ASP A 117 -21.55 -14.15 -0.15
CA ASP A 117 -22.46 -14.11 1.00
C ASP A 117 -22.07 -13.00 2.00
N PRO A 118 -22.72 -11.83 2.00
CA PRO A 118 -22.40 -10.76 2.96
C PRO A 118 -22.72 -11.11 4.42
N ASN A 119 -23.32 -12.27 4.71
CA ASN A 119 -23.54 -12.75 6.08
C ASN A 119 -22.41 -13.67 6.57
N ASP A 120 -21.58 -14.18 5.67
CA ASP A 120 -20.33 -14.83 6.05
C ASP A 120 -19.31 -13.76 6.46
N LEU A 121 -18.58 -14.03 7.55
CA LEU A 121 -17.69 -13.02 8.14
C LEU A 121 -16.47 -12.73 7.27
N TYR A 122 -15.99 -13.72 6.53
CA TYR A 122 -14.86 -13.55 5.61
C TYR A 122 -15.34 -12.79 4.38
N ASP A 123 -16.40 -13.28 3.74
CA ASP A 123 -16.98 -12.65 2.56
C ASP A 123 -17.34 -11.18 2.82
N ALA A 124 -17.97 -10.88 3.95
CA ALA A 124 -18.43 -9.54 4.31
C ALA A 124 -17.35 -8.45 4.20
N VAL A 125 -16.07 -8.79 4.40
CA VAL A 125 -14.94 -7.86 4.27
C VAL A 125 -14.79 -7.39 2.82
N TRP A 126 -15.08 -8.23 1.83
CA TRP A 126 -15.04 -7.87 0.41
C TRP A 126 -16.20 -6.97 -0.05
N HIS A 127 -17.27 -6.83 0.75
CA HIS A 127 -18.43 -6.00 0.39
C HIS A 127 -18.26 -4.54 0.81
N ASN A 128 -18.93 -3.64 0.09
CA ASN A 128 -18.86 -2.18 0.30
C ASN A 128 -17.43 -1.63 0.23
N LYS A 129 -16.67 -2.06 -0.78
CA LYS A 129 -15.28 -1.66 -1.02
C LYS A 129 -15.12 -0.97 -2.37
N LEU A 130 -14.07 -0.15 -2.47
CA LEU A 130 -13.50 0.30 -3.74
C LEU A 130 -12.01 -0.10 -3.74
N ALA A 131 -11.63 -1.08 -4.56
CA ALA A 131 -10.21 -1.41 -4.73
C ALA A 131 -9.52 -0.39 -5.63
N PHE A 132 -8.28 -0.03 -5.27
CA PHE A 132 -7.44 0.88 -6.06
C PHE A 132 -6.06 0.31 -6.38
N MET A 133 -5.70 -0.84 -5.80
CA MET A 133 -4.40 -1.47 -6.00
C MET A 133 -4.54 -2.99 -5.90
N GLU A 134 -4.03 -3.70 -6.89
CA GLU A 134 -3.84 -5.15 -6.82
C GLU A 134 -2.49 -5.46 -6.15
N VAL A 135 -2.44 -6.51 -5.34
CA VAL A 135 -1.21 -7.01 -4.72
C VAL A 135 -0.45 -7.94 -5.69
N GLY A 136 -1.16 -8.54 -6.65
CA GLY A 136 -0.59 -9.39 -7.72
C GLY A 136 -0.74 -10.90 -7.50
N ASN A 137 -1.15 -11.32 -6.30
CA ASN A 137 -1.44 -12.72 -5.95
C ASN A 137 -2.95 -13.05 -5.91
N GLY A 138 -3.82 -12.06 -6.13
CA GLY A 138 -5.28 -12.17 -5.92
C GLY A 138 -5.79 -11.26 -4.80
N ASP A 139 -4.89 -10.74 -3.97
CA ASP A 139 -5.21 -9.79 -2.90
C ASP A 139 -5.32 -8.36 -3.43
N TYR A 140 -6.00 -7.51 -2.67
CA TYR A 140 -6.24 -6.11 -3.00
C TYR A 140 -6.05 -5.21 -1.79
N ILE A 141 -5.70 -3.95 -2.06
CA ILE A 141 -5.84 -2.87 -1.10
C ILE A 141 -6.99 -1.97 -1.54
N ALA A 142 -7.89 -1.66 -0.60
CA ALA A 142 -9.17 -1.06 -0.91
C ALA A 142 -9.61 -0.03 0.13
N PHE A 143 -10.47 0.89 -0.30
CA PHE A 143 -11.24 1.76 0.58
C PHE A 143 -12.42 1.00 1.19
N ASP A 144 -12.64 1.17 2.49
CA ASP A 144 -13.85 0.66 3.16
C ASP A 144 -15.00 1.67 3.13
N LEU A 145 -15.84 1.57 2.09
CA LEU A 145 -16.96 2.48 1.85
C LEU A 145 -18.12 2.32 2.86
N ALA A 146 -18.03 1.38 3.80
CA ALA A 146 -18.95 1.34 4.95
C ALA A 146 -18.83 2.60 5.82
N ILE A 147 -17.70 3.31 5.75
CA ILE A 147 -17.46 4.60 6.39
C ILE A 147 -17.49 5.69 5.30
N ALA A 148 -18.30 6.73 5.50
CA ALA A 148 -18.55 7.75 4.48
C ALA A 148 -17.41 8.80 4.37
N GLU A 149 -17.44 9.54 3.25
CA GLU A 149 -16.62 10.71 2.91
C GLU A 149 -15.11 10.44 2.70
N ASP A 150 -14.41 9.96 3.72
CA ASP A 150 -12.97 9.70 3.66
C ASP A 150 -12.65 8.34 4.31
N PRO A 151 -13.07 7.25 3.64
CA PRO A 151 -13.01 5.89 4.17
C PRO A 151 -11.58 5.43 4.48
N PRO A 152 -11.42 4.54 5.47
CA PRO A 152 -10.14 3.93 5.76
C PRO A 152 -9.69 2.98 4.65
N ILE A 153 -8.39 2.70 4.65
CA ILE A 153 -7.76 1.72 3.76
C ILE A 153 -7.68 0.38 4.48
N VAL A 154 -8.12 -0.69 3.82
CA VAL A 154 -8.11 -2.06 4.34
C VAL A 154 -7.47 -3.02 3.35
N TYR A 155 -7.01 -4.15 3.87
CA TYR A 155 -6.48 -5.26 3.08
C TYR A 155 -7.56 -6.30 2.77
N LEU A 156 -7.62 -6.79 1.54
CA LEU A 156 -8.52 -7.85 1.09
C LEU A 156 -7.67 -9.06 0.69
N SER A 157 -7.85 -10.18 1.40
CA SER A 157 -7.12 -11.42 1.13
C SER A 157 -8.03 -12.40 0.41
N HIS A 158 -7.48 -13.10 -0.58
CA HIS A 158 -8.19 -14.09 -1.38
C HIS A 158 -8.10 -15.51 -0.83
N ASP A 159 -7.16 -15.81 0.09
CA ASP A 159 -6.85 -17.16 0.57
C ASP A 159 -6.51 -17.19 2.06
N ASP A 160 -7.48 -16.80 2.91
CA ASP A 160 -7.39 -16.86 4.38
C ASP A 160 -6.17 -16.16 5.02
N GLY A 161 -5.60 -15.14 4.36
CA GLY A 161 -4.50 -14.34 4.88
C GLY A 161 -4.84 -13.64 6.20
N GLU A 162 -3.89 -13.62 7.14
CA GLU A 162 -4.08 -13.03 8.47
C GLU A 162 -4.45 -11.55 8.39
N GLY A 163 -3.95 -10.83 7.37
CA GLY A 163 -4.27 -9.43 7.14
C GLY A 163 -5.68 -9.17 6.64
N HIS A 164 -6.52 -10.17 6.41
CA HIS A 164 -7.86 -9.97 5.85
C HIS A 164 -8.71 -9.00 6.70
N GLY A 165 -9.10 -7.87 6.10
CA GLY A 165 -9.87 -6.81 6.74
C GLY A 165 -9.08 -5.93 7.70
N PHE A 166 -7.74 -6.07 7.76
CA PHE A 166 -6.90 -5.22 8.61
C PHE A 166 -6.92 -3.79 8.11
N LEU A 167 -7.04 -2.86 9.05
CA LEU A 167 -6.81 -1.45 8.81
C LEU A 167 -5.35 -1.23 8.43
N LEU A 168 -5.11 -0.50 7.33
CA LEU A 168 -3.78 -0.06 6.91
C LEU A 168 -3.56 1.44 7.20
N GLY A 169 -4.61 2.25 7.07
CA GLY A 169 -4.61 3.68 7.43
C GLY A 169 -6.02 4.24 7.52
N SER A 170 -6.18 5.35 8.23
CA SER A 170 -7.51 5.94 8.48
C SER A 170 -8.16 6.55 7.23
N ASN A 171 -7.35 6.86 6.22
CA ASN A 171 -7.73 7.30 4.88
C ASN A 171 -6.51 7.12 3.95
N PHE A 172 -6.62 7.50 2.67
CA PHE A 172 -5.52 7.33 1.71
C PHE A 172 -4.26 8.11 2.12
N LEU A 173 -4.43 9.36 2.56
CA LEU A 173 -3.33 10.24 2.96
C LEU A 173 -2.56 9.67 4.16
N ASP A 174 -3.26 9.20 5.18
CA ASP A 174 -2.68 8.57 6.37
C ASP A 174 -1.96 7.26 6.01
N PHE A 175 -2.63 6.37 5.26
CA PHE A 175 -2.06 5.11 4.78
C PHE A 175 -0.74 5.37 4.05
N PHE A 176 -0.77 6.20 3.01
CA PHE A 176 0.38 6.41 2.15
C PHE A 176 1.52 7.16 2.88
N ASN A 177 1.18 8.12 3.76
CA ASN A 177 2.18 8.77 4.60
C ASN A 177 2.86 7.81 5.57
N LYS A 178 2.15 6.83 6.14
CA LYS A 178 2.71 5.82 7.03
C LYS A 178 3.53 4.78 6.25
N TRP A 179 3.02 4.35 5.10
CA TRP A 179 3.68 3.35 4.27
C TRP A 179 5.01 3.86 3.71
N THR A 180 5.08 5.11 3.25
CA THR A 180 6.35 5.74 2.83
C THR A 180 7.39 5.86 3.96
N GLN A 181 6.98 5.96 5.23
CA GLN A 181 7.91 6.03 6.37
C GLN A 181 8.58 4.69 6.71
N ILE A 182 8.04 3.60 6.18
CA ILE A 182 8.66 2.27 6.25
C ILE A 182 9.23 1.84 4.89
N GLY A 183 9.32 2.76 3.92
CA GLY A 183 9.93 2.51 2.62
C GLY A 183 9.05 1.79 1.63
N CYS A 184 7.73 1.89 1.85
CA CYS A 184 6.73 1.11 1.14
C CYS A 184 7.16 -0.36 1.09
N VAL A 185 7.31 -0.99 2.26
CA VAL A 185 7.49 -2.45 2.34
C VAL A 185 6.44 -3.15 1.49
N GLY A 186 6.77 -4.33 0.95
CA GLY A 186 5.92 -4.98 -0.04
C GLY A 186 4.45 -5.14 0.36
N CYS A 187 3.62 -5.28 -0.66
CA CYS A 187 2.18 -5.15 -0.56
C CYS A 187 1.46 -6.41 -0.07
N GLU A 188 2.15 -7.51 0.20
CA GLU A 188 1.54 -8.71 0.77
C GLU A 188 1.27 -8.54 2.28
N ASP A 189 0.25 -9.20 2.82
CA ASP A 189 -0.14 -8.99 4.22
C ASP A 189 0.98 -9.32 5.20
N TRP A 190 1.68 -10.44 5.03
CA TRP A 190 2.81 -10.82 5.88
C TRP A 190 3.97 -9.83 5.84
N GLN A 191 4.06 -8.97 4.81
CA GLN A 191 5.05 -7.90 4.75
C GLN A 191 4.58 -6.64 5.49
N LEU A 192 3.27 -6.42 5.59
CA LEU A 192 2.67 -5.29 6.30
C LEU A 192 2.45 -5.58 7.80
N LEU A 193 2.05 -6.81 8.14
CA LEU A 193 1.72 -7.26 9.50
C LEU A 193 2.80 -6.98 10.55
N PRO A 194 4.12 -7.09 10.27
CA PRO A 194 5.15 -6.71 11.24
C PRO A 194 5.06 -5.26 11.72
N PHE A 195 4.41 -4.38 10.94
CA PHE A 195 4.24 -2.96 11.26
C PHE A 195 2.86 -2.62 11.80
N ILE A 196 1.99 -3.61 12.03
CA ILE A 196 0.61 -3.41 12.48
C ILE A 196 0.45 -4.12 13.84
N LYS A 197 -0.03 -3.39 14.85
CA LYS A 197 -0.17 -3.94 16.21
C LYS A 197 -1.35 -4.90 16.33
N ASP A 198 -2.47 -4.52 15.73
CA ASP A 198 -3.71 -5.30 15.69
C ASP A 198 -4.55 -4.87 14.48
N SER A 199 -5.60 -5.63 14.16
CA SER A 199 -6.43 -5.41 12.96
C SER A 199 -7.10 -4.04 12.86
N LYS A 200 -7.07 -3.23 13.92
CA LYS A 200 -7.69 -1.91 13.98
C LYS A 200 -6.70 -0.76 14.14
N SER A 201 -5.40 -1.04 14.24
CA SER A 201 -4.41 0.01 14.55
C SER A 201 -3.94 0.78 13.32
N GLY A 202 -3.97 0.17 12.13
CA GLY A 202 -3.24 0.70 10.98
C GLY A 202 -1.74 0.40 11.06
N ILE A 203 -1.03 0.76 10.00
CA ILE A 203 0.43 0.76 9.96
C ILE A 203 0.97 1.73 11.02
N ASP A 204 1.91 1.27 11.84
CA ASP A 204 2.63 2.08 12.80
C ASP A 204 4.09 2.29 12.35
N PRO A 205 4.42 3.46 11.77
CA PRO A 205 5.78 3.77 11.31
C PRO A 205 6.76 4.00 12.48
N LEU A 206 6.28 4.04 13.72
CA LEU A 206 7.07 4.20 14.94
C LEU A 206 7.16 2.92 15.77
N SER A 207 6.58 1.82 15.28
CA SER A 207 6.69 0.51 15.91
C SER A 207 8.15 0.07 16.09
N GLU A 208 8.39 -0.83 17.04
CA GLU A 208 9.72 -1.40 17.27
C GLU A 208 10.29 -2.02 15.98
N ASN A 209 9.43 -2.66 15.18
CA ASN A 209 9.79 -3.25 13.89
C ASN A 209 10.10 -2.18 12.82
N ALA A 210 9.37 -1.06 12.78
CA ALA A 210 9.69 0.05 11.88
C ALA A 210 11.05 0.71 12.21
N VAL A 211 11.34 0.87 13.50
CA VAL A 211 12.65 1.38 13.96
C VAL A 211 13.76 0.38 13.65
N LEU A 212 13.51 -0.92 13.86
CA LEU A 212 14.44 -2.00 13.56
C LEU A 212 14.76 -2.07 12.07
N TRP A 213 13.74 -1.98 11.21
CA TRP A 213 13.86 -1.98 9.75
C TRP A 213 14.77 -0.85 9.26
N ARG A 214 14.45 0.40 9.63
CA ARG A 214 15.28 1.56 9.26
C ARG A 214 16.69 1.46 9.81
N SER A 215 16.84 0.99 11.05
CA SER A 215 18.15 0.80 11.68
C SER A 215 18.98 -0.28 10.98
N TRP A 216 18.35 -1.35 10.52
CA TRP A 216 19.02 -2.42 9.78
C TRP A 216 19.56 -1.88 8.45
N LEU A 217 18.72 -1.21 7.66
CA LEU A 217 19.13 -0.53 6.42
C LEU A 217 20.22 0.54 6.66
N SER A 218 20.14 1.26 7.79
CA SER A 218 21.08 2.33 8.14
C SER A 218 22.44 1.84 8.64
N LYS A 219 22.49 0.65 9.23
CA LYS A 219 23.74 0.03 9.70
C LYS A 219 24.58 -0.49 8.53
N THR A 220 23.90 -0.76 7.42
CA THR A 220 24.50 -1.23 6.19
C THR A 220 24.82 -0.07 5.22
N ASN A 221 24.14 1.08 5.33
CA ASN A 221 24.53 2.39 4.73
C ASN A 221 24.06 3.57 5.57
N SER A 222 24.84 4.64 5.70
CA SER A 222 24.45 5.80 6.51
C SER A 222 23.20 6.52 5.96
N ILE A 223 22.01 6.32 6.54
CA ILE A 223 20.78 7.07 6.21
C ILE A 223 20.54 8.15 7.28
N VAL A 224 20.15 9.34 6.84
CA VAL A 224 19.69 10.48 7.67
C VAL A 224 18.19 10.65 7.48
#